data_AF-A0A9D5M608-F1
#
_entry.id   AF-A0A9D5M608-F1
#
_cell.length_a   1.000
_cell.length_b   1.000
_cell.length_c   1.000
_cell.angle_alpha   90.00
_cell.angle_beta   90.00
_cell.angle_gamma   90.00
#
_symmetry.space_group_name_H-M   'P 1'
#
loop_
_entity.id
_entity.type
_entity.pdbx_description
1 polymer ?
#
loop_
_entity_poly.entity_id
_entity_poly.type
_entity_poly.pdbx_seq_one_letter_code
_entity_poly.pdbx_strand_id
1 'polypeptide(L)'
;MPLYIHSFRFVTPHTVTEAQRFNLLHPDPESCTHVSDKLRYYRYQNNLFQSDVAEYVGMDRATYSSYEEYGRDYYPIENMQKIAKLFGVPVTELLDDYNLFLYNGQGQQVKKIRKSLHLTQAQFAQRMGVQTGMVKRWEQGKVRIFKKIFESLIELKVDNI
;
A
#
# COMPACT_ATOMS: atom_id res chain seq x y z
N MET A 1 -49.85 -8.22 -22.70
CA MET A 1 -48.43 -8.07 -22.30
C MET A 1 -47.71 -9.37 -22.63
N PRO A 2 -46.80 -9.44 -23.62
CA PRO A 2 -46.06 -10.67 -23.89
C PRO A 2 -44.97 -10.91 -22.82
N LEU A 3 -44.90 -12.13 -22.32
CA LEU A 3 -43.88 -12.58 -21.37
C LEU A 3 -42.63 -13.01 -22.15
N TYR A 4 -41.51 -12.32 -21.93
CA TYR A 4 -40.21 -12.73 -22.46
C TYR A 4 -39.43 -13.47 -21.39
N ILE A 5 -39.03 -14.71 -21.69
CA ILE A 5 -38.15 -15.52 -20.85
C ILE A 5 -36.76 -15.51 -21.48
N HIS A 6 -35.81 -14.85 -20.82
CA HIS A 6 -34.40 -14.94 -21.17
C HIS A 6 -33.81 -16.18 -20.52
N SER A 7 -33.45 -17.17 -21.35
CA SER A 7 -32.66 -18.31 -20.93
C SER A 7 -31.20 -18.04 -21.24
N PHE A 8 -30.34 -18.16 -20.23
CA PHE A 8 -28.90 -18.20 -20.41
C PHE A 8 -28.36 -19.48 -19.78
N ARG A 9 -27.30 -20.01 -20.40
CA ARG A 9 -26.69 -21.26 -20.00
C ARG A 9 -25.66 -20.99 -18.90
N PHE A 10 -25.91 -21.48 -17.69
CA PHE A 10 -24.85 -21.58 -16.68
C PHE A 10 -23.86 -22.66 -17.12
N VAL A 11 -22.74 -22.24 -17.69
CA VAL A 11 -21.55 -23.10 -17.79
C VAL A 11 -20.80 -22.88 -16.49
N THR A 12 -20.83 -23.86 -15.58
CA THR A 12 -19.97 -23.82 -14.40
C THR A 12 -18.54 -23.98 -14.88
N PRO A 13 -17.65 -22.98 -14.69
CA PRO A 13 -16.26 -23.16 -15.05
C PRO A 13 -15.68 -24.29 -14.21
N HIS A 14 -15.13 -25.33 -14.85
CA HIS A 14 -14.48 -26.45 -14.16
C HIS A 14 -13.23 -26.00 -13.38
N THR A 15 -12.71 -24.81 -13.67
CA THR A 15 -11.59 -24.21 -12.95
C THR A 15 -11.96 -22.78 -12.59
N VAL A 16 -12.10 -22.53 -11.29
CA VAL A 16 -12.24 -21.18 -10.75
C VAL A 16 -10.98 -20.40 -11.14
N THR A 17 -11.13 -19.26 -11.83
CA THR A 17 -9.98 -18.43 -12.23
C THR A 17 -9.25 -17.91 -11.00
N GLU A 18 -7.99 -17.50 -11.15
CA GLU A 18 -7.25 -16.90 -10.04
C GLU A 18 -8.00 -15.70 -9.44
N ALA A 19 -8.58 -14.86 -10.28
CA ALA A 19 -9.42 -13.73 -9.88
C ALA A 19 -10.64 -14.17 -9.06
N GLN A 20 -11.34 -15.21 -9.51
CA GLN A 20 -12.49 -15.74 -8.78
C GLN A 20 -12.08 -16.35 -7.44
N ARG A 21 -10.95 -17.08 -7.37
CA ARG A 21 -10.42 -17.60 -6.09
C ARG A 21 -10.05 -16.46 -5.15
N PHE A 22 -9.39 -15.43 -5.68
CA PHE A 22 -8.98 -14.27 -4.91
C PHE A 22 -10.19 -13.51 -4.33
N ASN A 23 -11.21 -13.27 -5.14
CA ASN A 23 -12.45 -12.59 -4.73
C ASN A 23 -13.24 -13.37 -3.67
N LEU A 24 -13.18 -14.71 -3.69
CA LEU A 24 -13.78 -15.54 -2.64
C LEU A 24 -13.06 -15.39 -1.29
N LEU A 25 -11.75 -15.16 -1.30
CA LEU A 25 -10.95 -14.97 -0.09
C LEU A 25 -10.99 -13.52 0.42
N HIS A 26 -11.21 -12.56 -0.47
CA HIS A 26 -11.25 -11.12 -0.17
C HIS A 26 -12.55 -10.52 -0.69
N PRO A 27 -13.67 -10.70 0.04
CA PRO A 27 -14.98 -10.19 -0.40
C PRO A 27 -15.04 -8.65 -0.37
N ASP A 28 -14.22 -8.02 0.47
CA ASP A 28 -14.20 -6.59 0.70
C ASP A 28 -12.76 -6.03 0.70
N PRO A 29 -12.54 -4.76 0.33
CA PRO A 29 -11.20 -4.17 0.27
C PRO A 29 -10.51 -4.01 1.63
N GLU A 30 -11.25 -3.86 2.73
CA GLU A 30 -10.73 -3.77 4.11
C GLU A 30 -10.14 -5.11 4.58
N SER A 31 -10.60 -6.24 4.03
CA SER A 31 -9.98 -7.55 4.27
C SER A 31 -8.54 -7.65 3.74
N CYS A 32 -8.14 -6.77 2.81
CA CYS A 32 -6.79 -6.75 2.25
C CYS A 32 -5.86 -5.87 3.12
N THR A 33 -4.97 -6.51 3.86
CA THR A 33 -4.00 -5.80 4.73
C THR A 33 -2.82 -5.21 3.96
N HIS A 34 -2.30 -5.93 2.97
CA HIS A 34 -1.10 -5.55 2.22
C HIS A 34 -1.42 -4.80 0.93
N VAL A 35 -0.52 -3.90 0.55
CA VAL A 35 -0.60 -3.17 -0.73
C VAL A 35 -0.74 -4.13 -1.93
N SER A 36 -0.02 -5.24 -1.92
CA SER A 36 -0.09 -6.26 -2.98
C SER A 36 -1.50 -6.82 -3.16
N ASP A 37 -2.19 -7.13 -2.06
CA ASP A 37 -3.54 -7.69 -2.09
C ASP A 37 -4.55 -6.64 -2.55
N LYS A 38 -4.42 -5.41 -2.06
CA LYS A 38 -5.22 -4.25 -2.50
C LYS A 38 -5.07 -4.00 -4.00
N LEU A 39 -3.84 -4.08 -4.53
CA LEU A 39 -3.58 -3.93 -5.97
C LEU A 39 -4.26 -5.04 -6.78
N ARG A 40 -4.15 -6.31 -6.35
CA ARG A 40 -4.84 -7.44 -7.01
C ARG A 40 -6.35 -7.26 -6.97
N TYR A 41 -6.88 -6.88 -5.81
CA TYR A 41 -8.31 -6.64 -5.59
C TYR A 41 -8.84 -5.63 -6.60
N TYR A 42 -8.30 -4.41 -6.61
CA TYR A 42 -8.78 -3.33 -7.48
C TYR A 42 -8.52 -3.61 -8.97
N ARG A 43 -7.43 -4.31 -9.31
CA ARG A 43 -7.20 -4.76 -10.68
C ARG A 43 -8.28 -5.73 -11.15
N TYR A 44 -8.66 -6.71 -10.32
CA TYR A 44 -9.73 -7.65 -10.64
C TYR A 44 -11.11 -6.98 -10.71
N GLN A 45 -11.42 -6.03 -9.83
CA GLN A 45 -12.67 -5.25 -9.91
C GLN A 45 -12.78 -4.46 -11.21
N ASN A 46 -11.65 -3.98 -11.75
CA ASN A 46 -11.60 -3.26 -13.02
C ASN A 46 -11.46 -4.19 -14.25
N ASN A 47 -11.43 -5.51 -14.07
CA ASN A 47 -11.23 -6.50 -15.14
C ASN A 47 -9.96 -6.28 -15.97
N LEU A 48 -8.88 -5.81 -15.32
CA LEU A 48 -7.62 -5.49 -15.99
C LEU A 48 -6.60 -6.62 -15.90
N PHE A 49 -5.82 -6.80 -16.96
CA PHE A 49 -4.60 -7.60 -16.93
C PHE A 49 -3.45 -6.81 -16.32
N GLN A 50 -2.43 -7.53 -15.84
CA GLN A 50 -1.18 -6.92 -15.36
C GLN A 50 -0.51 -6.07 -16.46
N SER A 51 -0.65 -6.47 -17.73
CA SER A 51 -0.17 -5.70 -18.89
C SER A 51 -0.83 -4.34 -19.01
N ASP A 52 -2.15 -4.28 -18.80
CA ASP A 52 -2.92 -3.04 -18.99
C ASP A 52 -2.52 -1.99 -17.94
N VAL A 53 -2.32 -2.43 -16.70
CA VAL A 53 -1.84 -1.54 -15.63
C VAL A 53 -0.40 -1.09 -15.89
N ALA A 54 0.46 -2.01 -16.31
CA ALA A 54 1.85 -1.68 -16.63
C ALA A 54 1.95 -0.67 -17.77
N GLU A 55 1.17 -0.86 -18.85
CA GLU A 55 1.09 0.05 -19.99
C GLU A 55 0.60 1.45 -19.56
N TYR A 56 -0.49 1.52 -18.79
CA TYR A 56 -1.03 2.79 -18.31
C TYR A 56 -0.03 3.58 -17.46
N VAL A 57 0.70 2.91 -16.57
CA VAL A 57 1.65 3.56 -15.68
C VAL A 57 2.95 3.94 -16.41
N GLY A 58 3.25 3.25 -17.51
CA GLY A 58 4.48 3.37 -18.28
C GLY A 58 5.62 2.57 -17.65
N MET A 59 5.34 1.34 -17.21
CA MET A 59 6.35 0.42 -16.65
C MET A 59 6.32 -0.95 -17.32
N ASP A 60 7.34 -1.75 -17.06
CA ASP A 60 7.38 -3.14 -17.54
C ASP A 60 6.39 -4.05 -16.78
N ARG A 61 5.80 -5.02 -17.49
CA ARG A 61 4.81 -5.97 -16.93
C ARG A 61 5.37 -6.80 -15.78
N ALA A 62 6.63 -7.24 -15.84
CA ALA A 62 7.26 -7.97 -14.73
C ALA A 62 7.49 -7.05 -13.52
N THR A 63 7.79 -5.77 -13.76
CA THR A 63 7.85 -4.78 -12.67
C THR A 63 6.51 -4.66 -11.95
N TYR A 64 5.40 -4.55 -12.69
CA TYR A 64 4.07 -4.52 -12.09
C TYR A 64 3.70 -5.86 -11.42
N SER A 65 4.07 -7.00 -12.00
CA SER A 65 3.91 -8.31 -11.35
C SER A 65 4.54 -8.33 -9.96
N SER A 66 5.75 -7.78 -9.80
CA SER A 66 6.42 -7.66 -8.50
C SER A 66 5.75 -6.70 -7.51
N TYR A 67 4.78 -5.89 -7.94
CA TYR A 67 3.98 -5.05 -7.05
C TYR A 67 2.84 -5.85 -6.43
N GLU A 68 2.36 -6.88 -7.12
CA GLU A 68 1.29 -7.76 -6.66
C GLU A 68 1.82 -8.97 -5.85
N GLU A 69 3.14 -9.11 -5.78
CA GLU A 69 3.82 -10.12 -4.98
C GLU A 69 3.99 -9.67 -3.53
N TYR A 70 3.86 -10.63 -2.61
CA TYR A 70 4.10 -10.40 -1.20
C TYR A 70 5.59 -10.10 -0.92
N GLY A 71 5.87 -9.23 0.06
CA GLY A 71 7.22 -8.95 0.54
C GLY A 71 7.86 -7.67 -0.02
N ARG A 72 7.18 -6.94 -0.90
CA ARG A 72 7.60 -5.59 -1.28
C ARG A 72 7.18 -4.57 -0.22
N ASP A 73 8.17 -3.89 0.37
CA ASP A 73 7.91 -2.88 1.38
C ASP A 73 7.59 -1.49 0.81
N TYR A 74 8.13 -1.15 -0.37
CA TYR A 74 8.06 0.21 -0.90
C TYR A 74 7.52 0.29 -2.32
N TYR A 75 6.63 1.27 -2.48
CA TYR A 75 5.98 1.63 -3.73
C TYR A 75 6.21 3.12 -4.01
N PRO A 76 6.86 3.49 -5.13
CA PRO A 76 7.01 4.89 -5.51
C PRO A 76 5.66 5.59 -5.61
N ILE A 77 5.52 6.75 -4.96
CA ILE A 77 4.22 7.41 -4.83
C ILE A 77 3.63 7.82 -6.19
N GLU A 78 4.48 8.24 -7.13
CA GLU A 78 4.06 8.62 -8.48
C GLU A 78 3.40 7.45 -9.22
N ASN A 79 3.93 6.23 -9.05
CA ASN A 79 3.33 5.03 -9.62
C ASN A 79 2.00 4.70 -8.94
N MET A 80 1.95 4.77 -7.61
CA MET A 80 0.72 4.50 -6.87
C MET A 80 -0.39 5.51 -7.21
N GLN A 81 -0.06 6.77 -7.45
CA GLN A 81 -1.03 7.78 -7.89
C GLN A 81 -1.60 7.46 -9.28
N LYS A 82 -0.77 7.03 -10.23
CA LYS A 82 -1.23 6.61 -11.56
C LYS A 82 -2.11 5.36 -11.48
N ILE A 83 -1.71 4.37 -10.69
CA ILE A 83 -2.49 3.14 -10.48
C ILE A 83 -3.85 3.45 -9.82
N ALA A 84 -3.85 4.25 -8.76
CA ALA A 84 -5.07 4.69 -8.09
C ALA A 84 -6.03 5.41 -9.05
N LYS A 85 -5.48 6.28 -9.90
CA LYS A 85 -6.24 6.96 -10.96
C LYS A 85 -6.85 5.96 -11.96
N LEU A 86 -6.09 4.95 -12.39
CA LEU A 86 -6.59 3.90 -13.28
C LEU A 86 -7.73 3.10 -12.63
N PHE A 87 -7.60 2.79 -11.34
CA PHE A 87 -8.59 2.02 -10.60
C PHE A 87 -9.80 2.84 -10.13
N GLY A 88 -9.75 4.17 -10.24
CA GLY A 88 -10.84 5.06 -9.85
C GLY A 88 -11.00 5.24 -8.33
N VAL A 89 -9.93 5.01 -7.55
CA VAL A 89 -9.94 5.09 -6.08
C VAL A 89 -8.89 6.07 -5.56
N PRO A 90 -9.06 6.64 -4.35
CA PRO A 90 -8.00 7.46 -3.78
C PRO A 90 -6.77 6.59 -3.47
N VAL A 91 -5.57 7.17 -3.63
CA VAL A 91 -4.31 6.43 -3.43
C VAL A 91 -4.21 5.80 -2.05
N THR A 92 -4.81 6.44 -1.03
CA THR A 92 -4.82 5.96 0.36
C THR A 92 -5.46 4.58 0.51
N GLU A 93 -6.43 4.22 -0.35
CA GLU A 93 -7.05 2.89 -0.34
C GLU A 93 -6.07 1.80 -0.71
N LEU A 94 -5.10 2.11 -1.57
CA LEU A 94 -4.08 1.15 -2.03
C LEU A 94 -2.94 0.96 -1.04
N LEU A 95 -2.73 1.92 -0.13
CA LEU A 95 -1.56 1.94 0.74
C LEU A 95 -1.85 1.20 2.05
N ASP A 96 -0.81 0.57 2.59
CA ASP A 96 -0.78 0.07 3.97
C ASP A 96 -0.30 1.18 4.92
N ASP A 97 -0.31 0.91 6.23
CA ASP A 97 0.07 1.90 7.25
C ASP A 97 1.47 2.50 7.03
N TYR A 98 2.43 1.67 6.60
CA TYR A 98 3.80 2.12 6.34
C TYR A 98 3.87 3.04 5.11
N ASN A 99 3.25 2.66 4.00
CA ASN A 99 3.26 3.49 2.79
C ASN A 99 2.38 4.75 2.97
N LEU A 100 1.30 4.69 3.76
CA LEU A 100 0.55 5.87 4.21
C LEU A 100 1.41 6.81 5.05
N PHE A 101 2.23 6.28 5.95
CA PHE A 101 3.18 7.07 6.72
C PHE A 101 4.18 7.80 5.82
N LEU A 102 4.69 7.13 4.78
CA LEU A 102 5.55 7.76 3.78
C LEU A 102 4.81 8.85 2.99
N TYR A 103 3.58 8.55 2.55
CA TYR A 103 2.73 9.45 1.77
C TYR A 103 2.37 10.73 2.53
N ASN A 104 1.98 10.59 3.80
CA ASN A 104 1.53 11.69 4.66
C ASN A 104 2.70 12.51 5.26
N GLY A 105 3.88 12.46 4.65
CA GLY A 105 5.04 13.25 5.07
C GLY A 105 5.71 12.72 6.33
N GLN A 106 6.41 11.59 6.20
CA GLN A 106 7.17 10.93 7.27
C GLN A 106 7.98 11.87 8.17
N GLY A 107 8.66 12.87 7.61
CA GLY A 107 9.56 13.75 8.37
C GLY A 107 8.83 14.61 9.39
N GLN A 108 7.66 15.13 9.01
CA GLN A 108 6.82 15.91 9.93
C GLN A 108 6.24 15.01 11.03
N GLN A 109 5.83 13.79 10.67
CA GLN A 109 5.31 12.81 11.62
C GLN A 109 6.36 12.39 12.64
N VAL A 110 7.58 12.07 12.22
CA VAL A 110 8.71 11.79 13.13
C VAL A 110 8.99 12.97 14.04
N LYS A 111 9.01 14.18 13.49
CA LYS A 111 9.24 15.39 14.28
C LYS A 111 8.17 15.59 15.35
N LYS A 112 6.90 15.34 15.03
CA LYS A 112 5.78 15.39 15.97
C LYS A 112 5.95 14.36 17.09
N ILE A 113 6.24 13.10 16.74
CA ILE A 113 6.48 12.01 17.73
C ILE A 113 7.64 12.36 18.66
N ARG A 114 8.77 12.81 18.11
CA ARG A 114 9.92 13.18 18.94
C ARG A 114 9.58 14.31 19.91
N LYS A 115 8.81 15.30 19.45
CA LYS A 115 8.42 16.46 20.25
C LYS A 115 7.38 16.11 21.31
N SER A 116 6.45 15.21 21.05
CA SER A 116 5.50 14.73 22.06
C SER A 116 6.19 13.95 23.19
N LEU A 117 7.31 13.29 22.88
CA LEU A 117 8.17 12.63 23.88
C LEU A 117 9.13 13.58 24.59
N HIS A 118 9.09 14.88 24.30
CA HIS A 118 10.02 15.89 24.84
C HIS A 118 11.52 15.59 24.60
N LEU A 119 11.85 14.87 23.53
CA LEU A 119 13.23 14.46 23.24
C LEU A 119 13.96 15.44 22.31
N THR A 120 15.26 15.62 22.56
CA THR A 120 16.19 16.18 21.58
C THR A 120 16.41 15.21 20.41
N GLN A 121 16.91 15.70 19.28
CA GLN A 121 17.27 14.82 18.15
C GLN A 121 18.32 13.77 18.55
N ALA A 122 19.25 14.11 19.46
CA ALA A 122 20.28 13.18 19.93
C ALA A 122 19.69 12.07 20.80
N GLN A 123 18.84 12.40 21.77
CA GLN A 123 18.17 11.41 22.62
C GLN A 123 17.25 10.48 21.81
N PHE A 124 16.52 11.05 20.84
CA PHE A 124 15.67 10.26 19.96
C PHE A 124 16.49 9.30 19.11
N ALA A 125 17.61 9.77 18.54
CA ALA A 125 18.51 8.93 17.77
C ALA A 125 19.08 7.77 18.60
N GLN A 126 19.46 8.05 19.86
CA GLN A 126 19.92 7.03 20.81
C GLN A 126 18.85 5.96 21.07
N ARG A 127 17.59 6.35 21.30
CA ARG A 127 16.49 5.39 21.47
C ARG A 127 16.24 4.53 20.23
N MET A 128 16.35 5.13 19.05
CA MET A 128 16.16 4.43 17.78
C MET A 128 17.40 3.63 17.33
N GLY A 129 18.53 3.70 18.06
CA GLY A 129 19.78 3.04 17.67
C GLY A 129 20.39 3.59 16.38
N VAL A 130 20.17 4.87 16.06
CA VAL A 130 20.68 5.52 14.83
C VAL A 130 21.53 6.74 15.14
N GLN A 131 22.26 7.23 14.15
CA GLN A 131 23.03 8.47 14.27
C GLN A 131 22.10 9.70 14.29
N THR A 132 22.43 10.72 15.11
CA THR A 132 21.64 11.97 15.21
C THR A 132 21.46 12.68 13.86
N GLY A 133 22.47 12.62 12.99
CA GLY A 133 22.38 13.17 11.63
C GLY A 133 21.30 12.51 10.76
N MET A 134 20.99 11.22 11.01
CA MET A 134 19.94 10.50 10.32
C MET A 134 18.56 11.06 10.68
N VAL A 135 18.30 11.28 11.97
CA VAL A 135 17.06 11.90 12.46
C VAL A 135 16.85 13.28 11.84
N LYS A 136 17.92 14.09 11.76
CA LYS A 136 17.85 15.39 11.08
C LYS A 136 17.45 15.25 9.61
N ARG A 137 18.01 14.28 8.87
CA ARG A 137 17.66 14.04 7.46
C ARG A 137 16.23 13.53 7.30
N TRP A 138 15.74 12.68 8.21
CA TRP A 138 14.35 12.23 8.25
C TRP A 138 13.39 13.40 8.45
N GLU A 139 13.61 14.24 9.47
CA GLU A 139 12.74 15.38 9.75
C GLU A 139 12.72 16.43 8.63
N GLN A 140 13.78 16.49 7.83
CA GLN A 140 13.87 17.32 6.62
C GLN A 140 13.29 16.64 5.38
N GLY A 141 12.83 15.39 5.46
CA GLY A 141 12.32 14.62 4.33
C GLY A 141 13.38 14.23 3.30
N LYS A 142 14.67 14.34 3.64
CA LYS A 142 15.78 14.11 2.70
C LYS A 142 16.06 12.64 2.44
N VAL A 143 15.69 11.76 3.36
CA VAL A 143 15.88 10.31 3.23
C VAL A 143 14.66 9.58 3.75
N ARG A 144 14.32 8.48 3.08
CA ARG A 144 13.22 7.60 3.44
C ARG A 144 13.58 6.78 4.67
N ILE A 145 12.63 6.65 5.58
CA ILE A 145 12.69 5.74 6.74
C ILE A 145 12.41 4.33 6.25
N PHE A 146 13.14 3.34 6.79
CA PHE A 146 12.88 1.94 6.48
C PHE A 146 11.75 1.38 7.33
N LYS A 147 11.04 0.37 6.81
CA LYS A 147 9.90 -0.26 7.48
C LYS A 147 10.21 -0.72 8.90
N LYS A 148 11.37 -1.36 9.12
CA LYS A 148 11.84 -1.75 10.45
C LYS A 148 11.89 -0.58 11.46
N ILE A 149 12.36 0.59 11.02
CA ILE A 149 12.41 1.78 11.89
C ILE A 149 10.98 2.30 12.14
N PHE A 150 10.12 2.26 11.12
CA PHE A 150 8.71 2.61 11.28
C PHE A 150 8.01 1.71 12.31
N GLU A 151 8.24 0.40 12.27
CA GLU A 151 7.71 -0.56 13.27
C GLU A 151 8.14 -0.16 14.69
N SER A 152 9.44 0.11 14.90
CA SER A 152 9.94 0.61 16.19
C SER A 152 9.34 1.97 16.60
N LEU A 153 8.97 2.84 15.64
CA LEU A 153 8.27 4.10 15.95
C LEU A 153 6.84 3.86 16.43
N ILE A 154 6.16 2.84 15.90
CA ILE A 154 4.81 2.49 16.32
C ILE A 154 4.84 1.89 17.73
N GLU A 155 5.78 1.00 18.02
CA GLU A 155 5.99 0.44 19.37
C GLU A 155 6.20 1.57 20.40
N LEU A 156 7.07 2.54 20.09
CA LEU A 156 7.30 3.69 20.96
C LEU A 156 6.07 4.56 21.19
N LYS A 157 5.09 4.59 20.28
CA LYS A 157 3.84 5.32 20.53
C LYS A 157 2.95 4.58 21.53
N VAL A 158 2.90 3.25 21.43
CA VAL A 158 2.07 2.41 22.30
C VAL A 158 2.54 2.49 23.75
N ASP A 159 3.86 2.48 23.98
CA ASP A 159 4.44 2.50 25.33
C ASP A 159 4.27 3.85 26.08
N ASN A 160 3.81 4.91 25.40
CA ASN A 160 3.72 6.27 25.96
C ASN A 160 2.28 6.82 25.97
N ILE A 161 1.27 5.95 25.82
CA ILE A 161 -0.17 6.22 26.02
C ILE A 161 -0.61 5.51 27.29
#